data_AF-A0A356QC06-F1
#
_entry.id   AF-A0A356QC06-F1
#
_cell.length_a   1.000
_cell.length_b   1.000
_cell.length_c   1.000
_cell.angle_alpha   90.00
_cell.angle_beta   90.00
_cell.angle_gamma   90.00
#
_symmetry.space_group_name_H-M   'P 1'
#
loop_
_entity.id
_entity.type
_entity.pdbx_description
1 polymer ?
#
loop_
_entity_poly.entity_id
_entity_poly.type
_entity_poly.pdbx_seq_one_letter_code
_entity_poly.pdbx_strand_id
1 'polypeptide(L)'
;MAYFLHVRKHKVLRISEAIRPALGEKLARSWLGNIIDILFVFGMLGGGATSLGILVPLINEGLGGLFSFTPNATSQIAVLVGTTAIFAVSAWRGLKGGIEMLSDINMWLGLAVLLFVLVMGPTVFILDTGLNSIGLMLSNLVQMATWTEPFGDLNGFEDTGFHQSWTIFYWAWWLVFAPTVGLFIARISKGRRIKTMVAGSIFFGSLGCALFFIILGNYGLYLQLSSTLDVIQVMNDQSANAAFYT
;
A
#
# COMPACT_ATOMS: atom_id res chain seq x y z
N MET A 1 13.74 5.10 -14.81
CA MET A 1 14.81 5.40 -13.83
C MET A 1 16.01 4.47 -13.90
N ALA A 2 15.84 3.13 -13.89
CA ALA A 2 16.94 2.16 -13.95
C ALA A 2 17.91 2.35 -15.14
N TYR A 3 17.35 2.61 -16.34
CA TYR A 3 18.14 2.92 -17.53
C TYR A 3 19.03 4.16 -17.35
N PHE A 4 18.49 5.24 -16.75
CA PHE A 4 19.26 6.47 -16.52
C PHE A 4 20.38 6.27 -15.50
N LEU A 5 20.10 5.55 -14.41
CA LEU A 5 21.07 5.29 -13.34
C LEU A 5 22.20 4.37 -13.79
N HIS A 6 21.87 3.24 -14.44
CA HIS A 6 22.86 2.18 -14.72
C HIS A 6 23.45 2.24 -16.12
N VAL A 7 22.67 2.65 -17.13
CA VAL A 7 23.13 2.69 -18.53
C VAL A 7 23.65 4.09 -18.89
N ARG A 8 22.89 5.14 -18.59
CA ARG A 8 23.31 6.53 -18.87
C ARG A 8 24.20 7.14 -17.79
N LYS A 9 24.46 6.42 -16.68
CA LYS A 9 25.27 6.85 -15.53
C LYS A 9 24.91 8.25 -15.01
N HIS A 10 23.65 8.65 -15.17
CA HIS A 10 23.15 9.93 -14.69
C HIS A 10 22.51 9.74 -13.31
N LYS A 11 22.87 10.63 -12.38
CA LYS A 11 22.26 10.65 -11.04
C LYS A 11 20.82 11.16 -11.16
N VAL A 12 19.86 10.24 -11.19
CA VAL A 12 18.44 10.57 -11.08
C VAL A 12 18.12 10.74 -9.60
N LEU A 13 18.24 11.97 -9.10
CA LEU A 13 17.84 12.35 -7.74
C LEU A 13 16.56 13.21 -7.73
N ARG A 14 16.17 13.77 -8.88
CA ARG A 14 14.97 14.60 -9.06
C ARG A 14 14.03 13.97 -10.09
N ILE A 15 12.73 14.21 -9.93
CA ILE A 15 11.70 13.69 -10.85
C ILE A 15 11.81 14.40 -12.19
N SER A 16 12.01 15.72 -12.15
CA SER A 16 12.29 16.57 -13.30
C SER A 16 13.43 16.02 -14.19
N GLU A 17 14.50 15.50 -13.58
CA GLU A 17 15.61 14.85 -14.30
C GLU A 17 15.24 13.46 -14.84
N ALA A 18 14.32 12.74 -14.20
CA ALA A 18 13.83 11.44 -14.68
C ALA A 18 12.98 11.57 -15.94
N ILE A 19 12.23 12.67 -16.08
CA ILE A 19 11.35 12.98 -17.23
C ILE A 19 12.02 13.86 -18.29
N ARG A 20 13.30 14.22 -18.10
CA ARG A 20 14.10 15.03 -19.04
C ARG A 20 14.06 14.60 -20.51
N PRO A 21 14.00 13.30 -20.88
CA PRO A 21 13.88 12.88 -22.28
C PRO A 21 12.56 13.30 -22.92
N ALA A 22 11.49 13.41 -22.13
CA ALA A 22 10.18 13.84 -22.60
C ALA A 22 10.01 15.37 -22.50
N LEU A 23 10.51 16.00 -21.43
CA LEU A 23 10.39 17.45 -21.21
C LEU A 23 11.43 18.29 -21.98
N GLY A 24 12.54 17.69 -22.39
CA GLY A 24 13.69 18.40 -22.93
C GLY A 24 14.59 19.01 -21.84
N GLU A 25 15.87 19.17 -22.18
CA GLU A 25 16.93 19.57 -21.24
C GLU A 25 16.77 21.00 -20.68
N LYS A 26 16.27 21.93 -21.50
CA LYS A 26 15.98 23.30 -21.07
C LYS A 26 14.84 23.35 -20.05
N LEU A 27 13.75 22.62 -20.29
CA LEU A 27 12.56 22.67 -19.44
C LEU A 27 12.80 21.98 -18.11
N ALA A 28 13.49 20.83 -18.12
CA ALA A 28 13.85 20.08 -16.90
C ALA A 28 14.71 20.90 -15.92
N ARG A 29 15.56 21.80 -16.42
CA ARG A 29 16.40 22.70 -15.61
C ARG A 29 15.77 24.07 -15.34
N SER A 30 14.60 24.34 -15.89
CA SER A 30 13.91 25.62 -15.74
C SER A 30 13.08 25.68 -14.45
N TRP A 31 12.49 26.85 -14.18
CA TRP A 31 11.52 27.06 -13.09
C TRP A 31 10.34 26.08 -13.15
N LEU A 32 9.91 25.66 -14.35
CA LEU A 32 8.86 24.65 -14.52
C LEU A 32 9.29 23.27 -14.01
N GLY A 33 10.56 22.90 -14.19
CA GLY A 33 11.12 21.67 -13.62
C GLY A 33 11.10 21.69 -12.10
N ASN A 34 11.41 22.85 -11.49
CA ASN A 34 11.32 23.03 -10.05
C ASN A 34 9.86 22.96 -9.54
N ILE A 35 8.89 23.50 -10.29
CA ILE A 35 7.46 23.38 -9.93
C ILE A 35 7.04 21.91 -9.91
N ILE A 36 7.43 21.13 -10.92
CA ILE A 36 7.11 19.69 -10.95
C ILE A 36 7.69 18.97 -9.74
N ASP A 37 8.95 19.26 -9.40
CA ASP A 37 9.59 18.67 -8.21
C ASP A 37 8.89 19.09 -6.91
N ILE A 38 8.47 20.36 -6.79
CA ILE A 38 7.73 20.87 -5.62
C ILE A 38 6.37 20.20 -5.49
N LEU A 39 5.59 20.17 -6.57
CA LEU A 39 4.28 19.49 -6.59
C LEU A 39 4.42 18.01 -6.23
N PHE A 40 5.49 17.37 -6.69
CA PHE A 40 5.77 15.98 -6.33
C PHE A 40 6.10 15.80 -4.85
N VAL A 41 6.89 16.71 -4.26
CA VAL A 41 7.17 16.69 -2.81
C VAL A 41 5.87 16.85 -2.01
N PHE A 42 4.99 17.77 -2.39
CA PHE A 42 3.67 17.90 -1.74
C PHE A 42 2.83 16.65 -1.89
N GLY A 43 2.80 16.03 -3.08
CA GLY A 43 2.13 14.75 -3.31
C GLY A 43 2.66 13.67 -2.37
N MET A 44 3.98 13.51 -2.28
CA MET A 44 4.61 12.54 -1.38
C MET A 44 4.30 12.78 0.09
N LEU A 45 4.28 14.04 0.52
CA LEU A 45 3.89 14.40 1.88
C LEU A 45 2.42 14.02 2.14
N GLY A 46 1.53 14.29 1.19
CA GLY A 46 0.12 13.87 1.26
C GLY A 46 -0.03 12.36 1.37
N GLY A 47 0.58 11.59 0.46
CA GLY A 47 0.52 10.12 0.49
C GLY A 47 1.13 9.52 1.76
N GLY A 48 2.23 10.10 2.25
CA GLY A 48 2.85 9.72 3.52
C GLY A 48 1.93 10.02 4.72
N ALA A 49 1.29 11.19 4.74
CA ALA A 49 0.35 11.57 5.80
C ALA A 49 -0.89 10.66 5.81
N THR A 50 -1.46 10.32 4.66
CA THR A 50 -2.57 9.35 4.56
C THR A 50 -2.17 7.98 5.09
N SER A 51 -0.97 7.49 4.74
CA SER A 51 -0.46 6.21 5.23
C SER A 51 -0.35 6.20 6.76
N LEU A 52 0.22 7.26 7.36
CA LEU A 52 0.30 7.40 8.82
C LEU A 52 -1.08 7.54 9.46
N GLY A 53 -1.99 8.27 8.83
CA GLY A 53 -3.36 8.46 9.30
C GLY A 53 -4.17 7.16 9.38
N ILE A 54 -3.85 6.18 8.54
CA ILE A 54 -4.47 4.84 8.59
C ILE A 54 -3.74 3.94 9.59
N LEU A 55 -2.40 3.97 9.61
CA LEU A 55 -1.61 3.04 10.42
C LEU A 55 -1.58 3.38 11.91
N VAL A 56 -1.53 4.66 12.29
CA VAL A 56 -1.42 5.06 13.70
C VAL A 56 -2.65 4.63 14.52
N PRO A 57 -3.90 4.89 14.06
CA PRO A 57 -5.08 4.40 14.76
C PRO A 57 -5.11 2.86 14.83
N LEU A 58 -4.71 2.16 13.77
CA LEU A 58 -4.63 0.70 13.76
C LEU A 58 -3.65 0.17 14.82
N ILE A 59 -2.45 0.76 14.95
CA ILE A 59 -1.50 0.36 15.99
C ILE A 59 -2.07 0.69 17.38
N ASN A 60 -2.72 1.85 17.53
CA ASN A 60 -3.27 2.27 18.80
C ASN A 60 -4.40 1.35 19.30
N GLU A 61 -5.28 0.89 18.41
CA GLU A 61 -6.29 -0.14 18.74
C GLU A 61 -5.62 -1.45 19.20
N GLY A 62 -4.61 -1.93 18.48
CA GLY A 62 -3.91 -3.16 18.84
C GLY A 62 -3.20 -3.06 20.20
N LEU A 63 -2.56 -1.92 20.49
CA LEU A 63 -1.95 -1.67 21.80
C LEU A 63 -3.00 -1.57 22.90
N GLY A 64 -4.15 -0.94 22.61
CA GLY A 64 -5.29 -0.86 23.53
C GLY A 64 -5.78 -2.24 23.96
N GLY A 65 -5.89 -3.18 23.01
CA GLY A 65 -6.22 -4.58 23.30
C GLY A 65 -5.16 -5.30 24.13
N LEU A 66 -3.87 -5.17 23.77
CA LEU A 66 -2.76 -5.86 24.43
C LEU A 66 -2.50 -5.37 25.87
N PHE A 67 -2.61 -4.06 26.10
CA PHE A 67 -2.36 -3.43 27.40
C PHE A 67 -3.64 -3.06 28.15
N SER A 68 -4.80 -3.46 27.62
CA SER A 68 -6.13 -3.24 28.21
C SER A 68 -6.44 -1.79 28.57
N PHE A 69 -6.06 -0.84 27.72
CA PHE A 69 -6.44 0.58 27.83
C PHE A 69 -7.36 0.99 26.68
N THR A 70 -8.19 2.01 26.90
CA THR A 70 -9.09 2.53 25.86
C THR A 70 -8.35 3.47 24.91
N PRO A 71 -8.31 3.17 23.60
CA PRO A 71 -7.79 4.08 22.57
C PRO A 71 -8.44 5.46 22.61
N ASN A 72 -7.61 6.50 22.70
CA ASN A 72 -8.02 7.91 22.67
C ASN A 72 -7.01 8.77 21.92
N ALA A 73 -7.35 10.03 21.64
CA ALA A 73 -6.48 10.96 20.91
C ALA A 73 -5.08 11.10 21.53
N THR A 74 -4.96 11.10 22.86
CA THR A 74 -3.67 11.20 23.55
C THR A 74 -2.80 9.97 23.30
N SER A 75 -3.38 8.76 23.38
CA SER A 75 -2.67 7.51 23.06
C SER A 75 -2.25 7.45 21.59
N GLN A 76 -3.09 7.91 20.66
CA GLN A 76 -2.74 7.98 19.23
C GLN A 76 -1.56 8.93 18.98
N ILE A 77 -1.53 10.10 19.63
CA ILE A 77 -0.40 11.03 19.54
C ILE A 77 0.87 10.38 20.09
N ALA A 78 0.78 9.66 21.21
CA ALA A 78 1.92 8.95 21.78
C ALA A 78 2.46 7.86 20.83
N VAL A 79 1.58 7.09 20.18
CA VAL A 79 1.94 6.09 19.16
C VAL A 79 2.58 6.74 17.94
N LEU A 80 2.03 7.85 17.45
CA LEU A 80 2.61 8.61 16.34
C LEU A 80 4.02 9.09 16.65
N VAL A 81 4.22 9.72 17.82
CA VAL A 81 5.55 10.20 18.24
C VAL A 81 6.51 9.03 18.43
N GLY A 82 6.07 7.93 19.05
CA GLY A 82 6.90 6.74 19.28
C GLY A 82 7.36 6.09 17.97
N THR A 83 6.43 5.83 17.05
CA THR A 83 6.74 5.24 15.74
C THR A 83 7.62 6.15 14.89
N THR A 84 7.37 7.47 14.91
CA THR A 84 8.21 8.46 14.24
C THR A 84 9.63 8.50 14.83
N ALA A 85 9.77 8.40 16.15
CA ALA A 85 11.08 8.34 16.81
C ALA A 85 11.86 7.08 16.43
N ILE A 86 11.21 5.91 16.39
CA ILE A 86 11.81 4.65 15.94
C ILE A 86 12.29 4.79 14.48
N PHE A 87 11.45 5.36 13.62
CA PHE A 87 11.81 5.62 12.23
C PHE A 87 13.01 6.58 12.11
N ALA A 88 13.02 7.67 12.88
CA ALA A 88 14.11 8.64 12.89
C ALA A 88 15.44 8.02 13.34
N VAL A 89 15.43 7.18 14.38
CA VAL A 89 16.62 6.44 14.84
C VAL A 89 17.08 5.43 13.80
N SER A 90 16.16 4.72 13.15
CA SER A 90 16.48 3.79 12.06
C SER A 90 17.12 4.50 10.86
N ALA A 91 16.56 5.64 10.46
CA ALA A 91 17.09 6.48 9.40
C ALA A 91 18.48 7.03 9.75
N TRP A 92 18.71 7.41 11.02
CA TRP A 92 20.02 7.88 11.50
C TRP A 92 21.09 6.77 11.49
N ARG A 93 20.72 5.52 11.82
CA ARG A 93 21.60 4.35 11.71
C ARG A 93 21.96 3.96 10.27
N GLY A 94 21.34 4.59 9.28
CA GLY A 94 21.68 4.48 7.88
C GLY A 94 21.05 3.27 7.17
N LEU A 95 21.02 3.36 5.83
CA LEU A 95 20.29 2.44 4.95
C LEU A 95 20.71 0.96 5.09
N LYS A 96 22.01 0.70 5.25
CA LYS A 96 22.59 -0.65 5.36
C LYS A 96 22.51 -1.27 6.77
N GLY A 97 22.07 -0.51 7.77
CA GLY A 97 22.07 -0.94 9.16
C GLY A 97 20.69 -0.97 9.79
N GLY A 98 19.97 0.17 9.75
CA GLY A 98 18.64 0.28 10.35
C GLY A 98 17.53 -0.19 9.42
N ILE A 99 17.44 0.45 8.25
CA ILE A 99 16.30 0.27 7.34
C ILE A 99 16.24 -1.16 6.77
N GLU A 100 17.39 -1.72 6.37
CA GLU A 100 17.47 -3.10 5.85
C GLU A 100 17.03 -4.12 6.92
N MET A 101 17.56 -4.02 8.14
CA MET A 101 17.19 -4.92 9.25
C MET A 101 15.70 -4.83 9.59
N LEU A 102 15.14 -3.62 9.70
CA LEU A 102 13.71 -3.44 9.98
C LEU A 102 12.85 -4.00 8.84
N SER A 103 13.26 -3.83 7.59
CA SER A 103 12.56 -4.36 6.43
C SER A 103 12.54 -5.89 6.42
N ASP A 104 13.67 -6.53 6.72
CA ASP A 104 13.78 -7.99 6.77
C ASP A 104 12.92 -8.57 7.90
N ILE A 105 12.99 -7.97 9.10
CA ILE A 105 12.13 -8.36 10.23
C ILE A 105 10.65 -8.23 9.86
N ASN A 106 10.26 -7.10 9.26
CA ASN A 106 8.88 -6.88 8.84
C ASN A 106 8.40 -7.93 7.82
N MET A 107 9.25 -8.29 6.84
CA MET A 107 8.92 -9.32 5.87
C MET A 107 8.69 -10.69 6.54
N TRP A 108 9.59 -11.10 7.43
CA TRP A 108 9.46 -12.37 8.14
C TRP A 108 8.28 -12.41 9.11
N LEU A 109 8.03 -11.32 9.84
CA LEU A 109 6.86 -11.20 10.70
C LEU A 109 5.56 -11.25 9.90
N GLY A 110 5.48 -10.52 8.78
CA GLY A 110 4.32 -10.55 7.89
C GLY A 110 4.04 -11.97 7.38
N LEU A 111 5.09 -12.67 6.92
CA LEU A 111 4.94 -14.05 6.47
C LEU A 111 4.52 -14.99 7.62
N ALA A 112 5.08 -14.82 8.82
CA ALA A 112 4.73 -15.62 9.98
C ALA A 112 3.25 -15.43 10.37
N VAL A 113 2.74 -14.19 10.36
CA VAL A 113 1.33 -13.89 10.63
C VAL A 113 0.43 -14.53 9.57
N LEU A 114 0.76 -14.40 8.29
CA LEU A 114 -0.01 -15.03 7.22
C LEU A 114 -0.06 -16.55 7.35
N LEU A 115 1.08 -17.19 7.64
CA LEU A 115 1.14 -18.63 7.87
C LEU A 115 0.35 -19.04 9.10
N PHE A 116 0.42 -18.26 10.18
CA PHE A 116 -0.36 -18.51 11.39
C PHE A 116 -1.87 -18.49 11.10
N VAL A 117 -2.37 -17.45 10.43
CA VAL A 117 -3.80 -17.35 10.07
C VAL A 117 -4.21 -18.45 9.10
N LEU A 118 -3.34 -18.80 8.14
CA LEU A 118 -3.63 -19.86 7.19
C LEU A 118 -3.77 -21.24 7.86
N VAL A 119 -2.93 -21.54 8.86
CA VAL A 119 -2.91 -22.84 9.56
C VAL A 119 -3.96 -22.91 10.66
N MET A 120 -4.17 -21.84 11.43
CA MET A 120 -5.14 -21.80 12.53
C MET A 120 -6.56 -21.46 12.06
N GLY A 121 -6.70 -20.78 10.92
CA GLY A 121 -7.97 -20.47 10.30
C GLY A 121 -8.51 -21.62 9.43
N PRO A 122 -9.64 -21.41 8.75
CA PRO A 122 -10.27 -22.39 7.88
C PRO A 122 -9.50 -22.49 6.55
N THR A 123 -8.36 -23.20 6.56
CA THR A 123 -7.41 -23.29 5.43
C THR A 123 -8.09 -23.64 4.11
N VAL A 124 -9.00 -24.61 4.12
CA VAL A 124 -9.71 -25.06 2.91
C VAL A 124 -10.56 -23.93 2.33
N PHE A 125 -11.31 -23.23 3.17
CA PHE A 125 -12.13 -22.09 2.74
C PHE A 125 -11.29 -20.94 2.19
N ILE A 126 -10.19 -20.61 2.87
CA ILE A 126 -9.27 -19.54 2.46
C ILE A 126 -8.68 -19.82 1.08
N LEU A 127 -8.20 -21.05 0.85
CA LEU A 127 -7.56 -21.42 -0.41
C LEU A 127 -8.57 -21.58 -1.55
N ASP A 128 -9.73 -22.20 -1.30
CA ASP A 128 -10.78 -22.40 -2.30
C ASP A 128 -11.36 -21.05 -2.77
N THR A 129 -11.73 -20.20 -1.81
CA THR A 129 -12.19 -18.83 -2.10
C THR A 129 -11.08 -18.01 -2.75
N GLY A 130 -9.82 -18.20 -2.35
CA GLY A 130 -8.67 -17.52 -2.94
C GLY A 130 -8.50 -17.83 -4.43
N LEU A 131 -8.59 -19.11 -4.81
CA LEU A 131 -8.52 -19.54 -6.20
C LEU A 131 -9.70 -18.99 -7.01
N ASN A 132 -10.91 -19.03 -6.45
CA ASN A 132 -12.09 -18.46 -7.08
C ASN A 132 -11.95 -16.94 -7.29
N SER A 133 -11.46 -16.21 -6.29
CA SER A 133 -11.23 -14.76 -6.35
C SER A 133 -10.24 -14.37 -7.45
N ILE A 134 -9.19 -15.17 -7.68
CA ILE A 134 -8.26 -14.95 -8.80
C ILE A 134 -9.00 -15.10 -10.14
N GLY A 135 -9.82 -16.14 -10.29
CA GLY A 135 -10.65 -16.35 -11.48
C GLY A 135 -11.59 -15.18 -11.74
N LEU A 136 -12.34 -14.76 -10.72
CA LEU A 136 -13.26 -13.63 -10.79
C LEU A 136 -12.56 -12.32 -11.13
N MET A 137 -11.40 -12.06 -10.53
CA MET A 137 -10.62 -10.86 -10.81
C MET A 137 -10.18 -10.83 -12.29
N LEU A 138 -9.68 -11.94 -12.83
CA LEU A 138 -9.28 -12.03 -14.24
C LEU A 138 -10.47 -11.87 -15.19
N SER A 139 -11.61 -12.49 -14.89
CA SER A 139 -12.82 -12.41 -15.70
C SER A 139 -13.41 -11.00 -15.75
N ASN A 140 -13.39 -10.28 -14.62
CA ASN A 140 -14.00 -8.95 -14.50
C ASN A 140 -13.00 -7.80 -14.70
N LEU A 141 -11.74 -8.09 -15.06
CA LEU A 141 -10.67 -7.10 -15.11
C LEU A 141 -11.00 -5.91 -16.01
N VAL A 142 -11.53 -6.18 -17.21
CA VAL A 142 -11.87 -5.11 -18.17
C VAL A 142 -12.99 -4.24 -17.64
N GLN A 143 -14.04 -4.85 -17.08
CA GLN A 143 -15.16 -4.14 -16.50
C GLN A 143 -14.72 -3.25 -15.34
N MET A 144 -13.93 -3.79 -14.40
CA MET A 144 -13.39 -3.02 -13.27
C MET A 144 -12.48 -1.88 -13.73
N ALA A 145 -11.69 -2.09 -14.79
CA ALA A 145 -10.79 -1.06 -15.33
C ALA A 145 -11.55 0.10 -15.98
N THR A 146 -12.77 -0.12 -16.48
CA THR A 146 -13.59 0.89 -17.16
C THR A 146 -14.81 1.34 -16.33
N TRP A 147 -14.87 0.99 -15.04
CA TRP A 147 -16.03 1.29 -14.21
C TRP A 147 -15.99 2.74 -13.71
N THR A 148 -16.93 3.56 -14.20
CA THR A 148 -17.02 5.00 -13.88
C THR A 148 -18.43 5.46 -13.52
N GLU A 149 -19.38 4.54 -13.35
CA GLU A 149 -20.79 4.81 -13.00
C GLU A 149 -21.40 6.06 -13.65
N PRO A 150 -21.37 6.19 -15.00
CA PRO A 150 -21.67 7.45 -15.68
C PRO A 150 -23.14 7.90 -15.55
N PHE A 151 -24.03 7.03 -15.07
CA PHE A 151 -25.46 7.29 -14.92
C PHE A 151 -25.88 7.50 -13.46
N GLY A 152 -24.97 7.47 -12.49
CA GLY A 152 -25.30 7.59 -11.07
C GLY A 152 -26.08 8.87 -10.72
N ASP A 153 -25.79 9.97 -11.42
CA ASP A 153 -26.47 11.27 -11.23
C ASP A 153 -27.89 11.33 -11.83
N LEU A 154 -28.36 10.27 -12.50
CA LEU A 154 -29.68 10.21 -13.15
C LEU A 154 -30.69 9.48 -12.26
N ASN A 155 -31.89 10.05 -12.12
CA ASN A 155 -32.99 9.45 -11.35
C ASN A 155 -33.30 8.03 -11.85
N GLY A 156 -33.21 7.05 -10.96
CA GLY A 156 -33.51 5.63 -11.23
C GLY A 156 -32.28 4.73 -11.40
N PHE A 157 -31.07 5.29 -11.37
CA PHE A 157 -29.82 4.53 -11.31
C PHE A 157 -29.19 4.66 -9.91
N GLU A 158 -28.55 3.61 -9.44
CA GLU A 158 -27.84 3.59 -8.16
C GLU A 158 -26.45 4.21 -8.34
N ASP A 159 -26.18 5.33 -7.64
CA ASP A 159 -24.83 5.86 -7.49
C ASP A 159 -24.19 5.27 -6.24
N THR A 160 -23.31 4.29 -6.43
CA THR A 160 -22.65 3.63 -5.30
C THR A 160 -21.48 4.45 -4.76
N GLY A 161 -20.95 5.41 -5.53
CA GLY A 161 -19.74 6.17 -5.20
C GLY A 161 -18.49 5.29 -5.00
N PHE A 162 -18.55 3.99 -5.33
CA PHE A 162 -17.49 3.03 -5.03
C PHE A 162 -16.22 3.34 -5.82
N HIS A 163 -16.38 3.66 -7.11
CA HIS A 163 -15.25 3.95 -7.98
C HIS A 163 -14.45 5.17 -7.50
N GLN A 164 -15.10 6.16 -6.89
CA GLN A 164 -14.43 7.36 -6.34
C GLN A 164 -13.72 7.05 -5.02
N SER A 165 -14.44 6.39 -4.10
CA SER A 165 -13.95 6.11 -2.74
C SER A 165 -12.81 5.10 -2.71
N TRP A 166 -12.80 4.14 -3.65
CA TRP A 166 -11.81 3.05 -3.67
C TRP A 166 -10.88 3.12 -4.87
N THR A 167 -11.41 3.01 -6.09
CA THR A 167 -10.59 2.87 -7.29
C THR A 167 -9.74 4.12 -7.55
N ILE A 168 -10.36 5.30 -7.61
CA ILE A 168 -9.66 6.57 -7.85
C ILE A 168 -8.72 6.89 -6.69
N PHE A 169 -9.15 6.66 -5.45
CA PHE A 169 -8.31 6.83 -4.27
C PHE A 169 -7.01 6.01 -4.35
N TYR A 170 -7.10 4.70 -4.63
CA TYR A 170 -5.92 3.86 -4.76
C TYR A 170 -5.06 4.26 -5.97
N TRP A 171 -5.65 4.63 -7.10
CA TRP A 171 -4.88 5.15 -8.24
C TRP A 171 -4.08 6.40 -7.87
N ALA A 172 -4.71 7.38 -7.22
CA ALA A 172 -4.05 8.58 -6.76
C ALA A 172 -2.94 8.27 -5.75
N TRP A 173 -3.21 7.39 -4.79
CA TRP A 173 -2.23 6.91 -3.82
C TRP A 173 -1.01 6.30 -4.53
N TRP A 174 -1.19 5.31 -5.40
CA TRP A 174 -0.09 4.61 -6.04
C TRP A 174 0.72 5.51 -6.97
N LEU A 175 0.08 6.48 -7.63
CA LEU A 175 0.78 7.46 -8.48
C LEU A 175 1.76 8.33 -7.70
N VAL A 176 1.41 8.70 -6.47
CA VAL A 176 2.31 9.46 -5.58
C VAL A 176 3.57 8.64 -5.24
N PHE A 177 3.43 7.35 -4.95
CA PHE A 177 4.56 6.50 -4.58
C PHE A 177 5.34 5.93 -5.76
N ALA A 178 4.74 5.90 -6.96
CA ALA A 178 5.32 5.26 -8.14
C ALA A 178 6.77 5.71 -8.43
N PRO A 179 7.15 7.00 -8.32
CA PRO A 179 8.53 7.37 -8.57
C PRO A 179 9.52 6.93 -7.50
N THR A 180 9.12 6.95 -6.23
CA THR A 180 9.97 6.51 -5.10
C THR A 180 10.21 5.01 -5.15
N VAL A 181 9.15 4.24 -5.39
CA VAL A 181 9.24 2.78 -5.61
C VAL A 181 10.03 2.49 -6.88
N GLY A 182 9.80 3.24 -7.96
CA GLY A 182 10.53 3.11 -9.22
C GLY A 182 12.04 3.37 -9.07
N LEU A 183 12.43 4.33 -8.22
CA LEU A 183 13.82 4.60 -7.88
C LEU A 183 14.43 3.47 -7.04
N PHE A 184 13.68 2.94 -6.08
CA PHE A 184 14.10 1.81 -5.26
C PHE A 184 14.36 0.56 -6.12
N ILE A 185 13.37 0.14 -6.92
CA ILE A 185 13.50 -0.99 -7.87
C ILE A 185 14.69 -0.76 -8.81
N ALA A 186 14.84 0.47 -9.31
CA ALA A 186 15.97 0.81 -10.16
C ALA A 186 17.32 0.59 -9.47
N ARG A 187 17.48 0.96 -8.19
CA ARG A 187 18.75 0.79 -7.46
C ARG A 187 19.10 -0.67 -7.24
N ILE A 188 18.14 -1.51 -6.86
CA ILE A 188 18.38 -2.94 -6.57
C ILE A 188 18.48 -3.82 -7.84
N SER A 189 18.04 -3.32 -9.00
CA SER A 189 18.01 -4.07 -10.26
C SER A 189 19.25 -3.93 -11.14
N LYS A 190 20.40 -3.53 -10.56
CA LYS A 190 21.66 -3.34 -11.31
C LYS A 190 22.07 -4.64 -12.03
N GLY A 191 22.32 -4.55 -13.34
CA GLY A 191 22.76 -5.69 -14.16
C GLY A 191 21.66 -6.66 -14.63
N ARG A 192 20.39 -6.44 -14.24
CA ARG A 192 19.27 -7.25 -14.71
C ARG A 192 18.77 -6.80 -16.09
N ARG A 193 18.26 -7.73 -16.89
CA ARG A 193 17.56 -7.42 -18.15
C ARG A 193 16.25 -6.69 -17.83
N ILE A 194 15.85 -5.73 -18.68
CA ILE A 194 14.60 -4.96 -18.49
C ILE A 194 13.38 -5.89 -18.36
N LYS A 195 13.28 -6.92 -19.23
CA LYS A 195 12.18 -7.90 -19.18
C LYS A 195 12.08 -8.59 -17.81
N THR A 196 13.21 -9.09 -17.28
CA THR A 196 13.26 -9.77 -15.98
C THR A 196 12.96 -8.81 -14.82
N MET A 197 13.45 -7.56 -14.90
CA MET A 197 13.15 -6.54 -13.90
C MET A 197 11.66 -6.24 -13.84
N VAL A 198 11.03 -5.96 -14.99
CA VAL A 198 9.59 -5.62 -15.07
C VAL A 198 8.72 -6.80 -14.66
N ALA A 199 8.97 -7.99 -15.22
CA ALA A 199 8.20 -9.18 -14.88
C ALA A 199 8.36 -9.54 -13.39
N GLY A 200 9.58 -9.45 -12.85
CA GLY A 200 9.83 -9.71 -11.43
C GLY A 200 9.14 -8.70 -10.51
N SER A 201 9.20 -7.40 -10.82
CA SER A 201 8.55 -6.38 -9.99
C SER A 201 7.03 -6.52 -9.97
N ILE A 202 6.43 -6.85 -11.11
CA ILE A 202 4.97 -7.06 -11.20
C ILE A 202 4.61 -8.34 -10.46
N PHE A 203 5.29 -9.45 -10.75
CA PHE A 203 4.95 -10.75 -10.18
C PHE A 203 5.10 -10.78 -8.66
N PHE A 204 6.26 -10.42 -8.12
CA PHE A 204 6.49 -10.46 -6.66
C PHE A 204 5.68 -9.40 -5.92
N GLY A 205 5.47 -8.22 -6.52
CA GLY A 205 4.63 -7.17 -5.95
C GLY A 205 3.16 -7.61 -5.85
N SER A 206 2.60 -8.12 -6.94
CA SER A 206 1.23 -8.62 -6.97
C SER A 206 1.04 -9.87 -6.09
N LEU A 207 2.02 -10.77 -6.04
CA LEU A 207 1.97 -11.96 -5.20
C LEU A 207 1.89 -11.60 -3.72
N GLY A 208 2.70 -10.65 -3.26
CA GLY A 208 2.65 -10.16 -1.88
C GLY A 208 1.27 -9.65 -1.52
N CYS A 209 0.70 -8.75 -2.33
CA CYS A 209 -0.66 -8.24 -2.12
C CYS A 209 -1.71 -9.36 -2.14
N ALA A 210 -1.64 -10.26 -3.13
CA ALA A 210 -2.58 -11.36 -3.27
C ALA A 210 -2.57 -12.27 -2.05
N LEU A 211 -1.40 -12.58 -1.48
CA LEU A 211 -1.31 -13.40 -0.27
C LEU A 211 -2.01 -12.75 0.93
N PHE A 212 -1.81 -11.44 1.15
CA PHE A 212 -2.49 -10.72 2.23
C PHE A 212 -4.01 -10.72 2.04
N PHE A 213 -4.52 -10.41 0.84
CA PHE A 213 -5.95 -10.38 0.58
C PHE A 213 -6.59 -11.77 0.60
N ILE A 214 -5.94 -12.78 0.04
CA ILE A 214 -6.46 -14.14 0.05
C ILE A 214 -6.52 -14.67 1.49
N ILE A 215 -5.48 -14.48 2.30
CA ILE A 215 -5.44 -15.08 3.64
C ILE A 215 -6.28 -14.25 4.63
N LEU A 216 -5.96 -12.98 4.82
CA LEU A 216 -6.65 -12.14 5.82
C LEU A 216 -8.06 -11.76 5.37
N GLY A 217 -8.23 -11.44 4.08
CA GLY A 217 -9.55 -11.07 3.54
C GLY A 217 -10.54 -12.23 3.58
N ASN A 218 -10.14 -13.42 3.12
CA ASN A 218 -11.04 -14.59 3.18
C ASN A 218 -11.25 -15.07 4.62
N TYR A 219 -10.29 -14.87 5.53
CA TYR A 219 -10.50 -15.14 6.95
C TYR A 219 -11.60 -14.24 7.53
N GLY A 220 -11.54 -12.93 7.30
CA GLY A 220 -12.60 -12.00 7.72
C GLY A 220 -13.95 -12.32 7.08
N LEU A 221 -13.96 -12.69 5.80
CA LEU A 221 -15.17 -13.12 5.09
C LEU A 221 -15.76 -14.39 5.72
N TYR A 222 -14.93 -15.36 6.09
CA TYR A 222 -15.38 -16.57 6.76
C TYR A 222 -16.03 -16.25 8.10
N LEU A 223 -15.43 -15.37 8.90
CA LEU A 223 -15.99 -14.98 10.21
C LEU A 223 -17.41 -14.43 10.06
N GLN A 224 -17.62 -13.55 9.08
CA GLN A 224 -18.95 -12.99 8.77
C GLN A 224 -19.93 -14.07 8.30
N LEU A 225 -19.54 -14.88 7.31
CA LEU A 225 -20.44 -15.86 6.68
C LEU A 225 -20.76 -17.06 7.56
N SER A 226 -19.84 -17.44 8.45
CA SER A 226 -20.06 -18.50 9.45
C SER A 226 -20.85 -18.01 10.66
N SER A 227 -21.15 -16.70 10.74
CA SER A 227 -21.75 -16.05 11.92
C SER A 227 -20.96 -16.26 13.22
N THR A 228 -19.67 -16.58 13.11
CA THR A 228 -18.77 -16.71 14.27
C THR A 228 -18.51 -15.34 14.89
N LEU A 229 -18.38 -14.31 14.05
CA LEU A 229 -18.26 -12.91 14.44
C LEU A 229 -18.95 -12.04 13.38
N ASP A 230 -19.84 -11.15 13.82
CA ASP A 230 -20.42 -10.15 12.92
C ASP A 230 -19.44 -8.97 12.79
N VAL A 231 -18.51 -9.13 11.85
CA VAL A 231 -17.49 -8.14 11.51
C VAL A 231 -18.14 -6.83 11.07
N ILE A 232 -19.24 -6.89 10.32
CA ILE A 232 -19.95 -5.69 9.85
C ILE A 232 -20.53 -4.92 11.04
N GLN A 233 -21.13 -5.61 11.99
CA GLN A 233 -21.64 -4.97 13.20
C GLN A 233 -20.50 -4.30 13.98
N VAL A 234 -19.38 -4.99 14.22
CA VAL A 234 -18.23 -4.41 14.93
C VAL A 234 -17.67 -3.17 14.21
N MET A 235 -17.61 -3.20 12.88
CA MET A 235 -17.18 -2.06 12.08
C MET A 235 -18.10 -0.84 12.23
N ASN A 236 -19.42 -1.08 12.30
CA ASN A 236 -20.42 -0.01 12.44
C ASN A 236 -20.49 0.55 13.86
N ASP A 237 -20.37 -0.32 14.87
CA ASP A 237 -20.52 0.06 16.28
C ASP A 237 -19.22 0.65 16.86
N GLN A 238 -18.05 0.19 16.39
CA GLN A 238 -16.75 0.59 16.93
C GLN A 238 -15.89 1.26 15.86
N SER A 239 -15.22 0.47 15.02
CA SER A 239 -14.42 0.94 13.89
C SER A 239 -13.87 -0.24 13.07
N ALA A 240 -13.43 0.05 11.84
CA ALA A 240 -12.68 -0.91 11.02
C ALA A 240 -11.38 -1.40 11.70
N ASN A 241 -10.74 -0.56 12.50
CA ASN A 241 -9.50 -0.91 13.20
C ASN A 241 -9.77 -1.87 14.36
N ALA A 242 -10.87 -1.67 15.11
CA ALA A 242 -11.28 -2.58 16.17
C ALA A 242 -11.68 -3.96 15.61
N ALA A 243 -12.42 -3.97 14.49
CA ALA A 243 -12.80 -5.18 13.78
C ALA A 243 -11.59 -6.03 13.32
N PHE A 244 -10.43 -5.40 13.08
CA PHE A 244 -9.21 -6.11 12.70
C PHE A 244 -8.60 -6.95 13.83
N TYR A 245 -8.77 -6.54 15.09
CA TYR A 245 -8.17 -7.21 16.27
C TYR A 245 -9.16 -8.08 17.06
N THR A 246 -10.44 -8.08 16.70
CA THR A 246 -11.49 -8.89 17.33
C THR A 246 -11.48 -10.30 16.76
#